data_AF-A0A1S2QR88-F1
#
_entry.id   AF-A0A1S2QR88-F1
#
_cell.length_a   1.000
_cell.length_b   1.000
_cell.length_c   1.000
_cell.angle_alpha   90.00
_cell.angle_beta   90.00
_cell.angle_gamma   90.00
#
_symmetry.space_group_name_H-M   'P 1'
#
loop_
_entity.id
_entity.type
_entity.pdbx_description
1 polymer ?
#
loop_
_entity_poly.entity_id
_entity_poly.type
_entity_poly.pdbx_seq_one_letter_code
_entity_poly.pdbx_strand_id
1 'polypeptide(L)' 'MENELILKFRNKGVKIEKTKSRNEIFSSVFQSDPSLLAFQASIFAARLSCIHTDKQKVNEF' A
#
# COMPACT_ATOMS: atom_id res chain seq x y z
N MET A 1 24.12 0.69 -17.48
CA MET A 1 23.79 2.07 -17.06
C MET A 1 23.22 1.97 -15.65
N GLU A 2 23.94 2.47 -14.63
CA GLU A 2 23.43 2.47 -13.26
C GLU A 2 22.30 3.50 -13.11
N ASN A 3 21.34 3.22 -12.23
CA ASN A 3 20.25 4.15 -11.95
C ASN A 3 20.80 5.39 -11.22
N GLU A 4 20.62 6.56 -11.82
CA GLU A 4 21.17 7.83 -11.32
C GLU A 4 20.71 8.18 -9.90
N LEU A 5 19.49 7.80 -9.52
CA LEU A 5 18.98 8.02 -8.16
C LEU A 5 19.72 7.14 -7.16
N ILE A 6 19.99 5.88 -7.50
CA ILE A 6 20.74 4.97 -6.62
C ILE A 6 22.15 5.53 -6.39
N LEU A 7 22.81 6.01 -7.44
CA LEU A 7 24.14 6.60 -7.34
C LEU A 7 24.16 7.87 -6.48
N LYS A 8 23.19 8.77 -6.66
CA LYS A 8 23.05 10.01 -5.87
C LYS A 8 22.99 9.74 -4.36
N PHE A 9 22.24 8.72 -3.94
CA PHE A 9 22.07 8.40 -2.53
C PHE A 9 23.26 7.60 -1.96
N ARG A 10 23.88 6.72 -2.74
CA ARG A 10 25.15 6.06 -2.35
C ARG A 10 26.24 7.07 -2.04
N ASN A 11 26.39 8.12 -2.85
CA ASN A 11 27.37 9.19 -2.63
C ASN A 11 27.10 10.03 -1.37
N LYS A 12 25.89 9.93 -0.78
CA LYS A 12 25.53 10.54 0.51
C LYS A 12 25.74 9.59 1.69
N GLY A 13 26.35 8.42 1.47
CA GLY A 13 26.52 7.37 2.49
C GLY A 13 25.24 6.56 2.75
N VAL A 14 24.21 6.71 1.91
CA VAL A 14 22.96 5.94 2.07
C VAL A 14 23.09 4.60 1.38
N LYS A 15 22.96 3.53 2.16
CA LYS A 15 22.96 2.15 1.66
C LYS A 15 21.61 1.84 1.02
N ILE A 16 21.63 1.45 -0.25
CA ILE A 16 20.44 1.01 -1.01
C ILE A 16 20.61 -0.46 -1.35
N GLU A 17 19.65 -1.28 -0.92
CA GLU A 17 19.61 -2.71 -1.18
C GLU A 17 18.30 -3.08 -1.89
N LYS A 18 18.35 -4.11 -2.73
CA LYS A 18 17.15 -4.69 -3.30
C LYS A 18 16.48 -5.57 -2.25
N THR A 19 15.19 -5.37 -2.04
CA THR A 19 14.34 -6.24 -1.21
C THR A 19 13.41 -7.06 -2.09
N LYS A 20 12.72 -8.03 -1.48
CA LYS A 20 11.59 -8.71 -2.13
C LYS A 20 10.60 -7.67 -2.68
N SER A 21 10.05 -7.96 -3.85
CA SER A 21 9.01 -7.10 -4.44
C SER A 21 7.76 -7.08 -3.57
N ARG A 22 6.93 -6.04 -3.75
CA ARG A 22 5.60 -5.98 -3.09
C ARG A 22 4.78 -7.23 -3.39
N ASN A 23 4.83 -7.71 -4.64
CA ASN A 23 4.10 -8.90 -5.05
C ASN A 23 4.62 -10.15 -4.35
N GLU A 24 5.94 -10.35 -4.26
CA GLU A 24 6.51 -11.48 -3.54
C GLU A 24 6.16 -11.47 -2.05
N ILE A 25 6.25 -10.30 -1.41
CA ILE A 25 5.86 -10.17 0.01
C ILE A 25 4.38 -10.50 0.17
N PHE A 26 3.53 -9.93 -0.69
CA PHE A 26 2.10 -10.18 -0.66
C PHE A 26 1.76 -11.66 -0.84
N SER A 27 2.30 -12.32 -1.88
CA SER A 27 2.06 -13.73 -2.14
C SER A 27 2.56 -14.61 -1.00
N SER A 28 3.75 -14.31 -0.46
CA SER A 28 4.31 -15.06 0.66
C SER A 28 3.47 -14.93 1.92
N VAL A 29 3.05 -13.70 2.27
CA VAL A 29 2.24 -13.44 3.46
C VAL A 29 0.85 -14.03 3.32
N PHE A 30 0.22 -13.89 2.15
CA PHE A 30 -1.08 -14.49 1.85
C PHE A 30 -1.06 -16.01 1.94
N GLN A 31 -0.04 -16.66 1.38
CA GLN A 31 0.11 -18.11 1.47
C GLN A 31 0.32 -18.58 2.91
N SER A 32 1.04 -17.79 3.73
CA SER A 32 1.28 -18.13 5.13
C SER A 32 0.07 -17.89 6.03
N ASP A 33 -0.70 -16.83 5.78
CA ASP A 33 -1.90 -16.49 6.55
C ASP A 33 -2.89 -15.70 5.66
N PRO A 34 -3.84 -16.40 5.03
CA PRO A 34 -4.86 -15.78 4.20
C PRO A 34 -5.77 -14.78 4.94
N SER A 35 -5.87 -14.86 6.27
CA SER A 35 -6.77 -14.01 7.06
C SER A 35 -6.32 -12.56 7.13
N LEU A 36 -5.03 -12.28 6.90
CA LEU A 36 -4.46 -10.94 6.89
C LEU A 36 -5.04 -10.03 5.80
N LEU A 37 -5.56 -10.62 4.70
CA LEU A 37 -6.28 -9.86 3.67
C LEU A 37 -7.71 -9.50 4.09
N ALA A 38 -8.37 -10.36 4.87
CA ALA A 38 -9.74 -10.11 5.33
C ALA A 38 -9.79 -8.90 6.28
N PHE A 39 -8.75 -8.70 7.08
CA PHE A 39 -8.61 -7.53 7.96
C PHE A 39 -8.44 -6.22 7.17
N GLN A 40 -7.69 -6.24 6.06
CA GLN A 40 -7.50 -5.06 5.22
C GLN A 40 -8.75 -4.75 4.38
N ALA A 41 -9.43 -5.78 3.88
CA ALA A 41 -10.67 -5.63 3.12
C ALA A 41 -11.81 -5.06 3.98
N SER A 42 -11.93 -5.48 5.23
CA SER A 42 -12.95 -4.96 6.15
C SER A 42 -12.71 -3.50 6.53
N ILE A 43 -11.45 -3.10 6.78
CA ILE A 43 -11.09 -1.70 7.03
C ILE A 43 -11.33 -0.83 5.79
N PHE A 44 -10.99 -1.33 4.60
CA PHE A 44 -11.20 -0.58 3.36
C PHE A 44 -12.69 -0.42 3.05
N ALA A 45 -13.49 -1.48 3.23
CA ALA A 45 -14.95 -1.44 3.10
C ALA A 45 -15.60 -0.49 4.12
N ALA A 46 -15.15 -0.52 5.38
CA ALA A 46 -15.61 0.41 6.41
C ALA A 46 -15.28 1.87 6.04
N ARG A 47 -14.06 2.15 5.55
CA ARG A 47 -13.67 3.50 5.11
C ARG A 47 -14.45 3.97 3.89
N LEU A 48 -14.75 3.09 2.94
CA LEU A 48 -15.60 3.39 1.78
C LEU A 48 -17.04 3.72 2.19
N SER A 49 -17.59 3.04 3.20
CA SER A 49 -18.95 3.32 3.69
C SER A 49 -19.10 4.74 4.28
N CYS A 50 -18.05 5.29 4.90
CA CYS A 50 -18.05 6.66 5.42
C CYS A 50 -17.97 7.74 4.31
N ILE A 51 -17.51 7.41 3.11
CA ILE A 51 -17.42 8.36 1.98
C ILE A 51 -18.79 8.58 1.32
N HIS A 52 -19.71 7.60 1.43
CA HIS A 52 -21.05 7.72 0.85
C HIS A 52 -21.98 8.66 1.63
N THR A 53 -21.75 8.86 2.93
CA THR A 53 -22.62 9.69 3.79
C THR A 53 -22.47 11.20 3.57
N ASP A 54 -21.35 11.67 3.00
CA ASP A 54 -21.12 13.11 2.81
C ASP A 54 -21.72 13.67 1.50
N LYS A 55 -22.10 12.81 0.54
CA LYS A 55 -22.69 13.27 -0.73
C LYS A 55 -24.21 13.45 -0.70
N GLN A 56 -24.90 12.96 0.34
CA GLN A 56 -26.35 12.96 0.37
C GLN A 56 -26.98 14.19 1.07
N LYS A 57 -26.17 15.07 1.69
CA LYS A 57 -26.64 16.33 2.28
C LYS A 57 -26.72 17.52 1.32
N VAL A 58 -26.34 17.35 0.05
CA VAL A 58 -26.39 18.40 -0.98
C VAL A 58 -27.43 18.01 -2.02
N ASN A 59 -28.69 17.84 -1.62
CA ASN A 59 -29.84 17.72 -2.54
C ASN A 59 -31.17 17.84 -1.76
N GLU A 60 -31.25 18.76 -0.79
CA GLU A 60 -32.54 19.25 -0.28
C GLU A 60 -32.62 20.74 -0.56
N PHE A 61 -33.10 21.09 -1.76
CA PHE A 61 -33.79 22.34 -2.10
C PHE A 61 -34.78 22.06 -3.22
#